data_AF-A0A2W7IFY2-F1
#
_entry.id   AF-A0A2W7IFY2-F1
#
_cell.length_a   1.000
_cell.length_b   1.000
_cell.length_c   1.000
_cell.angle_alpha   90.00
_cell.angle_beta   90.00
_cell.angle_gamma   90.00
#
_symmetry.space_group_name_H-M   'P 1'
#
loop_
_entity.id
_entity.type
_entity.pdbx_description
1 polymer ?
#
loop_
_entity_poly.entity_id
_entity_poly.type
_entity_poly.pdbx_seq_one_letter_code
_entity_poly.pdbx_strand_id
1 'polypeptide(L)'
;MRKTIQVEFKNPLGIFNLDDFSYLYNDKELKRIAEDSSLYFILQRPCLIFRNIKCSTKFLTGEIIQPLTGINIKFQLPLYQKDVIETKNISNIELHLCYNKSLKNEENLNDFIDVILIKIPEEKNFTKLITPDTILRSHYNKNWKVNIEGETKKLLEFDVKYIGHSVKQFIAKRIKNHSNIQRILTTSLPIQKGMQTSKELCICLLEINDILEAKSISPSDYGSENNSNLLKLPNEESIYYDAEKAYINFFSKSKDNLLENKDLYASYPKGTNGLFDEKYENIIYNIQDEITLKYGDKELNNKNVIYVNRKLKTVEKNNYAQQRV
;
A
#
# COMPACT_ATOMS: atom_id res chain seq x y z
N MET A 1 -22.66 10.97 -26.85
CA MET A 1 -22.70 10.51 -25.45
C MET A 1 -21.29 10.25 -24.94
N ARG A 2 -20.85 10.98 -23.89
CA ARG A 2 -19.56 10.72 -23.23
C ARG A 2 -19.82 9.90 -21.97
N LYS A 3 -19.11 8.78 -21.80
CA LYS A 3 -19.21 7.91 -20.63
C LYS A 3 -17.90 7.97 -19.86
N THR A 4 -17.97 8.33 -18.59
CA THR A 4 -16.82 8.43 -17.68
C THR A 4 -17.05 7.49 -16.51
N ILE A 5 -16.02 6.76 -16.10
CA ILE A 5 -16.00 6.02 -14.84
C ILE A 5 -14.82 6.50 -13.99
N GLN A 6 -15.09 6.74 -12.71
CA GLN A 6 -14.10 7.01 -11.70
C GLN A 6 -14.11 5.86 -10.69
N VAL A 7 -12.93 5.36 -10.39
CA VAL A 7 -12.72 4.25 -9.45
C VAL A 7 -11.74 4.71 -8.40
N GLU A 8 -12.18 4.66 -7.15
CA GLU A 8 -11.37 4.93 -6.00
C GLU A 8 -10.90 3.62 -5.38
N PHE A 9 -9.60 3.52 -5.15
CA PHE A 9 -9.00 2.42 -4.40
C PHE A 9 -8.64 2.89 -3.00
N LYS A 10 -8.72 1.99 -2.03
CA LYS A 10 -8.17 2.19 -0.68
C LYS A 10 -7.16 1.11 -0.34
N ASN A 11 -6.31 1.42 0.63
CA ASN A 11 -5.34 0.50 1.21
C ASN A 11 -5.77 0.10 2.62
N PRO A 12 -6.66 -0.90 2.77
CA PRO A 12 -7.29 -1.22 4.05
C PRO A 12 -6.28 -1.66 5.13
N LEU A 13 -5.18 -2.28 4.72
CA LEU A 13 -4.16 -2.82 5.62
C LEU A 13 -2.91 -1.94 5.69
N GLY A 14 -2.87 -0.79 5.03
CA GLY A 14 -1.63 -0.02 4.91
C GLY A 14 -0.48 -0.79 4.26
N ILE A 15 0.68 -0.16 4.18
CA ILE A 15 1.90 -0.77 3.63
C ILE A 15 2.62 -1.54 4.73
N PHE A 16 3.12 -2.73 4.40
CA PHE A 16 3.89 -3.57 5.32
C PHE A 16 5.12 -4.15 4.62
N ASN A 17 6.19 -4.41 5.39
CA ASN A 17 7.39 -5.03 4.86
C ASN A 17 7.12 -6.48 4.44
N LEU A 18 7.78 -6.92 3.37
CA LEU A 18 7.65 -8.29 2.88
C LEU A 18 8.09 -9.32 3.93
N ASP A 19 9.10 -8.99 4.73
CA ASP A 19 9.56 -9.84 5.85
C ASP A 19 8.46 -10.04 6.91
N ASP A 20 7.71 -8.97 7.23
CA ASP A 20 6.61 -8.98 8.20
C ASP A 20 5.45 -9.86 7.72
N PHE A 21 5.25 -9.97 6.41
CA PHE A 21 4.17 -10.79 5.82
C PHE A 21 4.21 -12.25 6.27
N SER A 22 5.41 -12.79 6.49
CA SER A 22 5.61 -14.17 6.94
C SER A 22 4.97 -14.43 8.32
N TYR A 23 5.03 -13.43 9.21
CA TYR A 23 4.46 -13.50 10.55
C TYR A 23 2.95 -13.23 10.55
N LEU A 24 2.49 -12.38 9.64
CA LEU A 24 1.09 -11.99 9.55
C LEU A 24 0.20 -13.04 8.86
N TYR A 25 0.76 -14.10 8.25
CA TYR A 25 -0.02 -15.09 7.49
C TYR A 25 -1.17 -15.75 8.27
N ASN A 26 -1.03 -15.87 9.59
CA ASN A 26 -2.07 -16.44 10.47
C ASN A 26 -3.06 -15.40 11.00
N ASP A 27 -2.85 -14.11 10.69
CA ASP A 27 -3.75 -13.03 11.06
C ASP A 27 -5.03 -13.11 10.22
N LYS A 28 -6.18 -13.21 10.90
CA LYS A 28 -7.49 -13.36 10.25
C LYS A 28 -7.87 -12.14 9.42
N GLU A 29 -7.51 -10.94 9.89
CA GLU A 29 -7.82 -9.69 9.21
C GLU A 29 -6.93 -9.51 7.99
N LEU A 30 -5.62 -9.81 8.10
CA LEU A 30 -4.74 -9.84 6.93
C LEU A 30 -5.25 -10.80 5.87
N LYS A 31 -5.65 -12.00 6.31
CA LYS A 31 -6.13 -13.03 5.39
C LYS A 31 -7.38 -12.57 4.64
N ARG A 32 -8.35 -11.98 5.33
CA ARG A 32 -9.55 -11.39 4.72
C ARG A 32 -9.18 -10.29 3.72
N ILE A 33 -8.32 -9.35 4.11
CA ILE A 33 -7.93 -8.24 3.23
C ILE A 33 -7.18 -8.74 2.00
N ALA A 34 -6.29 -9.74 2.15
CA ALA A 34 -5.60 -10.35 1.03
C ALA A 34 -6.50 -11.23 0.14
N GLU A 35 -7.72 -11.56 0.60
CA GLU A 35 -8.78 -12.19 -0.20
C GLU A 35 -9.59 -11.14 -0.97
N ASP A 36 -9.89 -10.00 -0.36
CA ASP A 36 -10.71 -8.92 -0.93
C ASP A 36 -9.91 -8.00 -1.88
N SER A 37 -8.62 -7.82 -1.63
CA SER A 37 -7.73 -7.03 -2.49
C SER A 37 -7.41 -7.79 -3.77
N SER A 38 -7.49 -7.11 -4.91
CA SER A 38 -7.17 -7.70 -6.22
C SER A 38 -6.14 -6.90 -7.01
N LEU A 39 -5.74 -5.71 -6.56
CA LEU A 39 -4.60 -4.94 -7.10
C LEU A 39 -3.55 -4.81 -5.99
N TYR A 40 -2.27 -4.95 -6.34
CA TYR A 40 -1.18 -4.83 -5.38
C TYR A 40 0.06 -4.22 -6.01
N PHE A 41 0.84 -3.55 -5.16
CA PHE A 41 2.13 -2.99 -5.52
C PHE A 41 3.21 -3.66 -4.67
N ILE A 42 4.32 -4.00 -5.32
CA ILE A 42 5.57 -4.26 -4.64
C ILE A 42 6.37 -2.98 -4.71
N LEU A 43 6.72 -2.51 -3.53
CA LEU A 43 7.31 -1.21 -3.29
C LEU A 43 8.68 -1.41 -2.65
N GLN A 44 9.53 -0.38 -2.68
CA GLN A 44 10.77 -0.35 -1.94
C GLN A 44 10.92 0.99 -1.22
N ARG A 45 11.40 0.95 0.02
CA ARG A 45 11.73 2.14 0.81
C ARG A 45 12.91 1.81 1.72
N PRO A 46 13.79 2.77 2.07
CA PRO A 46 14.83 2.51 3.04
C PRO A 46 14.25 2.00 4.37
N CYS A 47 14.93 1.02 4.97
CA CYS A 47 14.44 0.30 6.15
C CYS A 47 14.15 1.25 7.32
N LEU A 48 13.07 0.95 8.05
CA LEU A 48 12.69 1.60 9.29
C LEU A 48 13.05 0.71 10.46
N ILE A 49 13.55 1.32 11.53
CA ILE A 49 13.90 0.63 12.76
C ILE A 49 13.47 1.46 13.96
N PHE A 50 13.24 0.77 15.07
CA PHE A 50 13.06 1.42 16.35
C PHE A 50 14.41 1.81 16.96
N ARG A 51 14.41 2.87 17.78
CA ARG A 51 15.47 3.23 18.75
C ARG A 51 14.87 3.68 20.07
N ASN A 52 15.67 3.67 21.13
CA ASN A 52 15.32 4.22 22.45
C ASN A 52 13.99 3.68 23.01
N ILE A 53 13.71 2.39 22.77
CA ILE A 53 12.46 1.76 23.22
C ILE A 53 12.39 1.71 24.73
N LYS A 54 11.30 2.24 25.28
CA LYS A 54 10.95 2.17 26.70
C LYS A 54 9.52 1.69 26.85
N CYS A 55 9.30 0.76 27.76
CA CYS A 55 7.99 0.21 28.03
C CYS A 55 7.64 0.40 29.50
N SER A 56 6.44 0.88 29.74
CA SER A 56 5.76 0.86 31.03
C SER A 56 4.52 -0.03 30.93
N THR A 57 3.80 -0.20 32.03
CA THR A 57 2.51 -0.90 32.00
C THR A 57 1.45 -0.20 31.17
N LYS A 58 1.60 1.11 30.88
CA LYS A 58 0.59 1.92 30.17
C LYS A 58 1.01 2.34 28.76
N PHE A 59 2.31 2.52 28.53
CA PHE A 59 2.82 3.09 27.29
C PHE A 59 4.05 2.36 26.81
N LEU A 60 4.10 2.15 25.50
CA LEU A 60 5.32 1.89 24.74
C LEU A 60 5.75 3.20 24.08
N THR A 61 7.00 3.60 24.31
CA THR A 61 7.57 4.83 23.77
C THR A 61 8.89 4.53 23.10
N GLY A 62 9.27 5.36 22.14
CA GLY A 62 10.57 5.27 21.48
C GLY A 62 10.63 6.14 20.25
N GLU A 63 11.57 5.80 19.38
CA GLU A 63 11.84 6.49 18.13
C GLU A 63 11.69 5.52 16.96
N ILE A 64 11.16 5.99 15.84
CA ILE A 64 11.22 5.31 14.54
C ILE A 64 12.19 6.10 13.66
N ILE A 65 13.22 5.42 13.17
CA ILE A 65 14.29 6.03 12.42
C ILE A 65 14.44 5.35 11.06
N GLN A 66 14.77 6.16 10.06
CA GLN A 66 15.21 5.70 8.75
C GLN A 66 16.69 6.08 8.59
N PRO A 67 17.64 5.17 8.87
CA PRO A 67 19.06 5.52 9.01
C PRO A 67 19.65 6.26 7.81
N LEU A 68 19.28 5.83 6.59
CA LEU A 68 19.82 6.40 5.37
C LEU A 68 19.48 7.88 5.18
N THR A 69 18.28 8.28 5.54
CA THR A 69 17.78 9.64 5.34
C THR A 69 17.93 10.51 6.58
N GLY A 70 18.27 9.90 7.73
CA GLY A 70 18.36 10.57 9.02
C GLY A 70 17.00 10.99 9.60
N ILE A 71 15.88 10.58 8.99
CA ILE A 71 14.55 10.89 9.53
C ILE A 71 14.38 10.17 10.86
N ASN A 72 13.91 10.90 11.86
CA ASN A 72 13.63 10.41 13.20
C ASN A 72 12.29 10.99 13.66
N ILE A 73 11.37 10.12 14.08
CA ILE A 73 10.13 10.50 14.73
C ILE A 73 10.04 9.83 16.10
N LYS A 74 9.46 10.52 17.07
CA LYS A 74 9.15 9.93 18.38
C LYS A 74 7.72 9.42 18.36
N PHE A 75 7.47 8.32 19.05
CA PHE A 75 6.14 7.80 19.25
C PHE A 75 5.84 7.49 20.71
N GLN A 76 4.57 7.62 21.06
CA GLN A 76 4.00 7.12 22.29
C GLN A 76 2.70 6.36 21.96
N LEU A 77 2.75 5.05 22.21
CA LEU A 77 1.66 4.10 22.04
C LEU A 77 1.07 3.76 23.42
N PRO A 78 -0.13 4.23 23.77
CA PRO A 78 -0.93 3.66 24.85
C PRO A 78 -1.15 2.17 24.59
N LEU A 79 -0.84 1.32 25.57
CA LEU A 79 -0.97 -0.12 25.39
C LEU A 79 -2.42 -0.59 25.50
N TYR A 80 -3.18 -0.01 26.44
CA TYR A 80 -4.58 -0.35 26.66
C TYR A 80 -5.51 0.32 25.66
N GLN A 81 -5.72 -0.37 24.54
CA GLN A 81 -6.65 0.03 23.49
C GLN A 81 -6.99 -1.16 22.60
N LYS A 82 -8.07 -1.00 21.82
CA LYS A 82 -8.50 -1.97 20.82
C LYS A 82 -7.33 -2.35 19.91
N ASP A 83 -7.24 -3.64 19.56
CA ASP A 83 -6.24 -4.20 18.64
C ASP A 83 -4.77 -4.12 19.12
N VAL A 84 -4.49 -3.51 20.28
CA VAL A 84 -3.15 -3.50 20.92
C VAL A 84 -3.16 -4.39 22.15
N ILE A 85 -3.86 -4.00 23.22
CA ILE A 85 -4.12 -4.80 24.42
C ILE A 85 -5.50 -4.40 24.93
N GLU A 86 -6.45 -5.33 24.90
CA GLU A 86 -7.85 -5.05 25.27
C GLU A 86 -8.16 -5.34 26.74
N THR A 87 -7.39 -6.24 27.35
CA THR A 87 -7.57 -6.62 28.74
C THR A 87 -7.13 -5.50 29.67
N LYS A 88 -8.00 -5.19 30.64
CA LYS A 88 -7.72 -4.21 31.69
C LYS A 88 -7.01 -4.89 32.86
N ASN A 89 -6.13 -4.15 33.54
CA ASN A 89 -5.47 -4.54 34.79
C ASN A 89 -4.46 -5.70 34.65
N ILE A 90 -3.64 -5.68 33.60
CA ILE A 90 -2.52 -6.60 33.46
C ILE A 90 -1.41 -6.19 34.43
N SER A 91 -0.87 -7.16 35.16
CA SER A 91 0.19 -6.92 36.14
C SER A 91 1.58 -6.93 35.49
N ASN A 92 1.76 -7.77 34.46
CA ASN A 92 3.04 -7.96 33.79
C ASN A 92 2.93 -7.90 32.26
N ILE A 93 3.85 -7.17 31.63
CA ILE A 93 4.00 -7.13 30.17
C ILE A 93 5.44 -7.55 29.85
N GLU A 94 5.58 -8.57 29.02
CA GLU A 94 6.88 -9.02 28.52
C GLU A 94 7.13 -8.45 27.13
N LEU A 95 8.29 -7.83 26.95
CA LEU A 95 8.77 -7.41 25.64
C LEU A 95 9.90 -8.32 25.17
N HIS A 96 9.73 -8.90 23.99
CA HIS A 96 10.85 -9.49 23.26
C HIS A 96 11.25 -8.56 22.13
N LEU A 97 12.51 -8.13 22.15
CA LEU A 97 13.10 -7.24 21.17
C LEU A 97 13.92 -8.06 20.18
N CYS A 98 13.56 -7.99 18.90
CA CYS A 98 14.29 -8.65 17.82
C CYS A 98 15.20 -7.64 17.13
N TYR A 99 16.50 -7.92 17.14
CA TYR A 99 17.54 -7.02 16.61
C TYR A 99 18.04 -7.45 15.25
N ASN A 100 18.38 -6.47 14.42
CA ASN A 100 19.05 -6.72 13.15
C ASN A 100 20.57 -6.78 13.34
N LYS A 101 21.14 -7.98 13.19
CA LYS A 101 22.61 -8.17 13.29
C LYS A 101 23.39 -7.37 12.24
N SER A 102 22.80 -7.09 11.07
CA SER A 102 23.47 -6.37 9.98
C SER A 102 23.58 -4.85 10.23
N LEU A 103 22.80 -4.32 11.17
CA LEU A 103 22.87 -2.93 11.63
C LEU A 103 23.73 -2.73 12.88
N LYS A 104 24.43 -3.77 13.34
CA LYS A 104 25.30 -3.67 14.50
C LYS A 104 26.46 -2.72 14.21
N ASN A 105 26.40 -1.50 14.75
CA ASN A 105 27.61 -0.77 15.10
C ASN A 105 28.10 -1.28 16.44
N GLU A 106 29.41 -1.48 16.57
CA GLU A 106 30.06 -2.04 17.77
C GLU A 106 29.81 -1.19 19.04
N GLU A 107 29.38 0.07 18.89
CA GLU A 107 29.23 1.01 19.99
C GLU A 107 27.84 1.05 20.66
N ASN A 108 26.75 0.56 20.04
CA ASN A 108 25.40 0.62 20.63
C ASN A 108 24.51 -0.58 20.25
N LEU A 109 24.63 -1.67 21.02
CA LEU A 109 23.92 -2.94 20.82
C LEU A 109 22.38 -2.85 21.00
N ASN A 110 21.88 -1.82 21.69
CA ASN A 110 20.47 -1.72 22.11
C ASN A 110 19.60 -0.87 21.20
N ASP A 111 20.19 -0.23 20.19
CA ASP A 111 19.50 0.83 19.48
C ASP A 111 18.64 0.28 18.34
N PHE A 112 19.13 -0.62 17.49
CA PHE A 112 18.44 -0.97 16.25
C PHE A 112 17.53 -2.21 16.39
N ILE A 113 16.27 -1.96 16.78
CA ILE A 113 15.24 -2.98 16.97
C ILE A 113 14.31 -2.99 15.75
N ASP A 114 14.17 -4.13 15.10
CA ASP A 114 13.27 -4.27 13.94
C ASP A 114 11.83 -4.53 14.39
N VAL A 115 11.67 -5.42 15.37
CA VAL A 115 10.39 -6.00 15.77
C VAL A 115 10.31 -6.08 17.29
N ILE A 116 9.15 -5.72 17.82
CA ILE A 116 8.79 -5.87 19.22
C ILE A 116 7.66 -6.88 19.30
N LEU A 117 7.83 -7.93 20.11
CA LEU A 117 6.76 -8.83 20.49
C LEU A 117 6.31 -8.50 21.91
N ILE A 118 5.03 -8.16 22.05
CA ILE A 118 4.38 -8.00 23.34
C ILE A 118 3.73 -9.32 23.72
N LYS A 119 4.02 -9.83 24.91
CA LYS A 119 3.31 -10.96 25.51
C LYS A 119 2.70 -10.56 26.84
N ILE A 120 1.54 -11.13 27.12
CA ILE A 120 0.82 -10.99 28.38
C ILE A 120 0.79 -12.40 29.00
N PRO A 121 1.64 -12.71 29.99
CA PRO A 121 1.72 -14.04 30.57
C PRO A 121 0.39 -14.54 31.14
N GLU A 122 -0.43 -13.63 31.67
CA GLU A 122 -1.75 -13.91 32.23
C GLU A 122 -2.79 -14.30 31.17
N GLU A 123 -2.53 -14.00 29.89
CA GLU A 123 -3.40 -14.33 28.77
C GLU A 123 -2.83 -15.48 27.94
N LYS A 124 -3.48 -16.63 28.05
CA LYS A 124 -3.10 -17.81 27.28
C LYS A 124 -3.22 -17.52 25.78
N ASN A 125 -2.08 -17.51 25.09
CA ASN A 125 -1.91 -17.27 23.65
C ASN A 125 -1.96 -15.79 23.20
N PHE A 126 -1.82 -14.82 24.10
CA PHE A 126 -1.67 -13.43 23.65
C PHE A 126 -0.24 -13.17 23.20
N THR A 127 -0.06 -12.76 21.93
CA THR A 127 1.19 -12.22 21.42
C THR A 127 0.88 -11.18 20.36
N LYS A 128 1.39 -9.96 20.53
CA LYS A 128 1.25 -8.87 19.55
C LYS A 128 2.60 -8.52 18.93
N LEU A 129 2.67 -8.61 17.61
CA LEU A 129 3.79 -8.11 16.81
C LEU A 129 3.62 -6.61 16.57
N ILE A 130 4.67 -5.84 16.87
CA ILE A 130 4.73 -4.41 16.58
C ILE A 130 6.02 -4.13 15.81
N THR A 131 5.87 -3.51 14.64
CA THR A 131 6.95 -3.04 13.77
C THR A 131 6.80 -1.53 13.55
N PRO A 132 7.84 -0.82 13.07
CA PRO A 132 7.72 0.61 12.76
C PRO A 132 6.55 0.89 11.80
N ASP A 133 6.39 0.07 10.78
CA ASP A 133 5.28 0.14 9.82
C ASP A 133 3.92 -0.09 10.49
N THR A 134 3.84 -1.01 11.45
CA THR A 134 2.62 -1.24 12.23
C THR A 134 2.21 0.04 12.98
N ILE A 135 3.17 0.75 13.60
CA ILE A 135 2.88 2.01 14.31
C ILE A 135 2.45 3.11 13.35
N LEU A 136 3.23 3.34 12.28
CA LEU A 136 2.95 4.37 11.28
C LEU A 136 1.57 4.16 10.67
N ARG A 137 1.30 2.96 10.16
CA ARG A 137 0.00 2.60 9.58
C ARG A 137 -1.13 2.86 10.56
N SER A 138 -1.03 2.31 11.77
CA SER A 138 -2.13 2.39 12.73
C SER A 138 -2.42 3.83 13.15
N HIS A 139 -1.40 4.70 13.15
CA HIS A 139 -1.57 6.14 13.32
C HIS A 139 -2.32 6.78 12.14
N TYR A 140 -1.88 6.54 10.90
CA TYR A 140 -2.50 7.13 9.71
C TYR A 140 -3.95 6.67 9.49
N ASN A 141 -4.21 5.38 9.67
CA ASN A 141 -5.55 4.80 9.54
C ASN A 141 -6.45 5.14 10.75
N LYS A 142 -5.91 5.78 11.79
CA LYS A 142 -6.59 6.10 13.05
C LYS A 142 -7.13 4.86 13.78
N ASN A 143 -6.55 3.69 13.52
CA ASN A 143 -6.90 2.45 14.18
C ASN A 143 -6.37 2.43 15.62
N TRP A 144 -5.18 3.00 15.85
CA TRP A 144 -4.59 3.15 17.18
C TRP A 144 -4.44 4.63 17.55
N LYS A 145 -4.66 4.92 18.82
CA LYS A 145 -4.36 6.21 19.44
C LYS A 145 -2.85 6.32 19.65
N VAL A 146 -2.09 6.65 18.63
CA VAL A 146 -0.63 6.86 18.73
C VAL A 146 -0.32 8.34 18.65
N ASN A 147 0.43 8.85 19.62
CA ASN A 147 1.01 10.19 19.53
C ASN A 147 2.34 10.09 18.78
N ILE A 148 2.49 10.87 17.71
CA ILE A 148 3.73 10.95 16.92
C ILE A 148 4.21 12.39 16.92
N GLU A 149 5.52 12.57 17.15
CA GLU A 149 6.22 13.86 17.05
C GLU A 149 7.30 13.75 15.97
N GLY A 150 7.23 14.61 14.96
CA GLY A 150 8.17 14.65 13.84
C GLY A 150 7.49 14.61 12.47
N GLU A 151 8.28 14.74 11.40
CA GLU A 151 7.79 14.70 10.02
C GLU A 151 7.67 13.25 9.53
N THR A 152 6.44 12.81 9.27
CA THR A 152 6.13 11.43 8.94
C THR A 152 5.86 11.21 7.45
N LYS A 153 5.61 12.25 6.65
CA LYS A 153 5.21 12.10 5.24
C LYS A 153 6.31 11.49 4.38
N LYS A 154 7.56 11.87 4.64
CA LYS A 154 8.73 11.30 3.95
C LYS A 154 8.90 9.81 4.21
N LEU A 155 8.41 9.32 5.36
CA LEU A 155 8.40 7.89 5.65
C LEU A 155 7.31 7.17 4.85
N LEU A 156 6.35 7.86 4.24
CA LEU A 156 5.33 7.26 3.37
C LEU A 156 5.66 7.38 1.88
N GLU A 157 6.92 7.65 1.54
CA GLU A 157 7.39 7.66 0.16
C GLU A 157 7.96 6.29 -0.21
N PHE A 158 7.53 5.76 -1.35
CA PHE A 158 7.89 4.42 -1.79
C PHE A 158 8.21 4.38 -3.27
N ASP A 159 9.29 3.70 -3.63
CA ASP A 159 9.62 3.41 -5.02
C ASP A 159 8.82 2.22 -5.52
N VAL A 160 8.11 2.38 -6.63
CA VAL A 160 7.34 1.30 -7.25
C VAL A 160 8.30 0.34 -7.94
N LYS A 161 8.26 -0.95 -7.60
CA LYS A 161 9.03 -2.00 -8.29
C LYS A 161 8.18 -2.82 -9.24
N TYR A 162 6.96 -3.12 -8.83
CA TYR A 162 6.07 -3.96 -9.59
C TYR A 162 4.62 -3.69 -9.22
N ILE A 163 3.73 -3.83 -10.21
CA ILE A 163 2.28 -3.70 -10.04
C ILE A 163 1.65 -4.98 -10.54
N GLY A 164 0.72 -5.55 -9.78
CA GLY A 164 0.06 -6.79 -10.17
C GLY A 164 -1.40 -6.80 -9.79
N HIS A 165 -2.16 -7.65 -10.46
CA HIS A 165 -3.51 -7.99 -10.05
C HIS A 165 -3.67 -9.50 -9.76
N SER A 166 -4.67 -9.87 -8.96
CA SER A 166 -5.03 -11.27 -8.71
C SER A 166 -6.54 -11.42 -8.61
N VAL A 167 -7.16 -12.11 -9.57
CA VAL A 167 -8.63 -12.24 -9.62
C VAL A 167 -9.15 -13.60 -9.14
N LYS A 168 -8.29 -14.62 -9.03
CA LYS A 168 -8.74 -16.02 -8.82
C LYS A 168 -8.01 -16.79 -7.72
N GLN A 169 -6.94 -16.22 -7.16
CA GLN A 169 -6.13 -16.86 -6.14
C GLN A 169 -5.78 -15.85 -5.07
N PHE A 170 -5.87 -16.27 -3.80
CA PHE A 170 -5.40 -15.55 -2.62
C PHE A 170 -4.11 -14.79 -2.95
N ILE A 171 -4.09 -13.46 -2.83
CA ILE A 171 -2.86 -12.69 -3.00
C ILE A 171 -1.76 -13.29 -2.11
N ALA A 172 -2.11 -13.77 -0.92
CA ALA A 172 -1.20 -14.48 -0.02
C ALA A 172 -0.61 -15.80 -0.59
N LYS A 173 -1.42 -16.64 -1.26
CA LYS A 173 -0.89 -17.86 -1.92
C LYS A 173 -0.07 -17.50 -3.15
N ARG A 174 -0.43 -16.43 -3.85
CA ARG A 174 0.29 -15.92 -5.00
C ARG A 174 1.64 -15.36 -4.60
N ILE A 175 1.71 -14.51 -3.58
CA ILE A 175 2.94 -13.92 -3.00
C ILE A 175 3.95 -15.01 -2.63
N LYS A 176 3.48 -16.11 -1.99
CA LYS A 176 4.34 -17.21 -1.54
C LYS A 176 5.02 -17.99 -2.68
N ASN A 177 4.33 -18.15 -3.80
CA ASN A 177 4.81 -18.96 -4.93
C ASN A 177 5.20 -18.12 -6.16
N HIS A 178 5.29 -16.78 -6.01
CA HIS A 178 5.43 -15.90 -7.16
C HIS A 178 6.88 -15.84 -7.65
N SER A 179 7.07 -16.26 -8.90
CA SER A 179 8.31 -16.03 -9.63
C SER A 179 8.66 -14.54 -9.76
N ASN A 180 7.68 -13.61 -9.76
CA ASN A 180 8.03 -12.17 -9.79
C ASN A 180 8.53 -11.64 -8.46
N ILE A 181 8.04 -12.12 -7.31
CA ILE A 181 8.59 -11.68 -6.00
C ILE A 181 9.97 -12.28 -5.80
N GLN A 182 10.14 -13.57 -6.11
CA GLN A 182 11.45 -14.19 -6.10
C GLN A 182 12.41 -13.48 -7.05
N ARG A 183 11.95 -13.11 -8.26
CA ARG A 183 12.74 -12.32 -9.20
C ARG A 183 13.13 -10.97 -8.60
N ILE A 184 12.18 -10.19 -8.08
CA ILE A 184 12.47 -8.88 -7.47
C ILE A 184 13.44 -9.04 -6.30
N LEU A 185 13.28 -10.06 -5.45
CA LEU A 185 14.22 -10.36 -4.38
C LEU A 185 15.64 -10.70 -4.89
N THR A 186 15.76 -11.31 -6.08
CA THR A 186 17.04 -11.64 -6.69
C THR A 186 17.65 -10.52 -7.55
N THR A 187 16.83 -9.63 -8.12
CA THR A 187 17.28 -8.58 -9.06
C THR A 187 17.40 -7.22 -8.38
N SER A 188 16.59 -6.95 -7.37
CA SER A 188 16.61 -5.68 -6.66
C SER A 188 17.78 -5.61 -5.68
N LEU A 189 18.56 -4.55 -5.81
CA LEU A 189 19.59 -4.22 -4.85
C LEU A 189 18.97 -3.59 -3.60
N PRO A 190 19.52 -3.88 -2.41
CA PRO A 190 19.16 -3.13 -1.23
C PRO A 190 19.59 -1.67 -1.39
N ILE A 191 18.73 -0.74 -0.98
CA ILE A 191 18.98 0.70 -0.94
C ILE A 191 20.05 0.98 0.12
N GLN A 192 19.94 0.37 1.30
CA GLN A 192 20.90 0.51 2.38
C GLN A 192 22.00 -0.56 2.29
N LYS A 193 23.26 -0.11 2.33
CA LYS A 193 24.41 -1.02 2.35
C LYS A 193 24.33 -1.95 3.56
N GLY A 194 24.42 -3.26 3.31
CA GLY A 194 24.36 -4.29 4.34
C GLY A 194 22.94 -4.73 4.71
N MET A 195 21.88 -4.09 4.19
CA MET A 195 20.51 -4.54 4.45
C MET A 195 20.11 -5.67 3.53
N GLN A 196 19.21 -6.52 4.03
CA GLN A 196 18.53 -7.50 3.20
C GLN A 196 17.43 -6.80 2.39
N THR A 197 17.35 -7.08 1.10
CA THR A 197 16.33 -6.50 0.20
C THR A 197 14.90 -6.74 0.73
N SER A 198 14.62 -7.89 1.36
CA SER A 198 13.32 -8.20 1.96
C SER A 198 12.87 -7.25 3.08
N LYS A 199 13.80 -6.56 3.74
CA LYS A 199 13.53 -5.56 4.80
C LYS A 199 13.22 -4.17 4.26
N GLU A 200 13.44 -3.96 2.98
CA GLU A 200 13.15 -2.70 2.29
C GLU A 200 12.02 -2.85 1.27
N LEU A 201 11.76 -4.08 0.83
CA LEU A 201 10.60 -4.39 0.02
C LEU A 201 9.34 -4.36 0.88
N CYS A 202 8.36 -3.63 0.39
CA CYS A 202 7.06 -3.48 1.01
C CYS A 202 5.95 -3.95 0.06
N ILE A 203 4.80 -4.31 0.61
CA ILE A 203 3.60 -4.65 -0.15
C ILE A 203 2.50 -3.64 0.20
N CYS A 204 1.85 -3.12 -0.84
CA CYS A 204 0.61 -2.36 -0.74
C CYS A 204 -0.50 -3.17 -1.39
N LEU A 205 -1.60 -3.40 -0.67
CA LEU A 205 -2.77 -4.11 -1.17
C LEU A 205 -3.90 -3.10 -1.37
N LEU A 206 -4.53 -3.13 -2.53
CA LEU A 206 -5.58 -2.21 -2.92
C LEU A 206 -6.88 -2.96 -3.21
N GLU A 207 -7.95 -2.43 -2.65
CA GLU A 207 -9.32 -2.83 -2.94
C GLU A 207 -10.11 -1.63 -3.44
N ILE A 208 -11.13 -1.89 -4.26
CA ILE A 208 -12.06 -0.85 -4.72
C ILE A 208 -12.83 -0.33 -3.49
N ASN A 209 -12.76 0.99 -3.29
CA ASN A 209 -13.52 1.70 -2.27
C ASN A 209 -14.85 2.20 -2.81
N ASP A 210 -14.82 2.83 -3.99
CA ASP A 210 -15.99 3.44 -4.60
C ASP A 210 -15.89 3.43 -6.14
N ILE A 211 -17.04 3.41 -6.81
CA ILE A 211 -17.16 3.48 -8.26
C ILE A 211 -18.24 4.51 -8.60
N LEU A 212 -17.84 5.57 -9.29
CA LEU A 212 -18.73 6.60 -9.79
C LEU A 212 -18.79 6.54 -11.30
N GLU A 213 -20.00 6.44 -11.85
CA GLU A 213 -20.23 6.48 -13.28
C GLU A 213 -20.97 7.77 -13.66
N ALA A 214 -20.43 8.51 -14.64
CA ALA A 214 -21.04 9.71 -15.17
C ALA A 214 -21.29 9.59 -16.68
N LYS A 215 -22.50 9.97 -17.10
CA LYS A 215 -22.92 9.99 -18.49
C LYS A 215 -23.30 11.41 -18.88
N SER A 216 -22.56 12.01 -19.80
CA SER A 216 -22.96 13.30 -20.39
C SER A 216 -23.91 13.05 -21.55
N ILE A 217 -25.16 13.51 -21.38
CA ILE A 217 -26.22 13.47 -22.37
C ILE A 217 -26.32 14.87 -22.99
N SER A 218 -26.32 14.96 -24.32
CA SER A 218 -26.54 16.25 -24.97
C SER A 218 -28.03 16.63 -24.88
N PRO A 219 -28.41 17.91 -24.90
CA PRO A 219 -29.82 18.31 -24.90
C PRO A 219 -30.62 17.65 -26.04
N SER A 220 -29.99 17.38 -27.18
CA SER A 220 -30.59 16.68 -28.33
C SER A 220 -30.83 15.19 -28.11
N ASP A 221 -30.19 14.56 -27.12
CA ASP A 221 -30.31 13.14 -26.82
C ASP A 221 -31.28 12.86 -25.65
N TYR A 222 -31.83 13.91 -25.02
CA TYR A 222 -32.68 13.83 -23.82
C TYR A 222 -34.03 13.19 -24.15
N GLY A 223 -34.42 12.14 -23.42
CA GLY A 223 -35.68 11.42 -23.63
C GLY A 223 -35.66 10.27 -24.65
N SER A 224 -34.53 9.95 -25.28
CA SER A 224 -34.40 8.74 -26.12
C SER A 224 -34.45 7.45 -25.28
N GLU A 225 -35.04 6.37 -25.81
CA GLU A 225 -35.10 5.04 -25.14
C GLU A 225 -33.70 4.49 -24.76
N ASN A 226 -32.64 4.97 -25.41
CA ASN A 226 -31.25 4.68 -25.05
C ASN A 226 -30.78 5.29 -23.71
N ASN A 227 -31.64 6.08 -23.03
CA ASN A 227 -31.36 6.66 -21.72
C ASN A 227 -31.92 5.84 -20.55
N SER A 228 -32.76 4.84 -20.80
CA SER A 228 -33.42 4.04 -19.75
C SER A 228 -32.61 2.83 -19.27
N ASN A 229 -31.50 2.50 -19.94
CA ASN A 229 -30.57 1.50 -19.44
C ASN A 229 -29.88 2.06 -18.19
N LEU A 230 -30.44 1.72 -17.03
CA LEU A 230 -29.76 1.78 -15.73
C LEU A 230 -28.34 1.27 -15.92
N LEU A 231 -27.37 2.13 -15.57
CA LEU A 231 -25.96 1.89 -15.79
C LEU A 231 -25.55 0.64 -15.00
N LYS A 232 -25.44 -0.50 -15.69
CA LYS A 232 -24.88 -1.71 -15.10
C LYS A 232 -23.40 -1.44 -14.89
N LEU A 233 -22.99 -1.30 -13.64
CA LEU A 233 -21.59 -1.14 -13.29
C LEU A 233 -20.78 -2.32 -13.84
N PRO A 234 -19.56 -2.07 -14.32
CA PRO A 234 -18.71 -3.12 -14.84
C PRO A 234 -18.30 -4.07 -13.71
N ASN A 235 -17.95 -5.30 -14.07
CA ASN A 235 -17.43 -6.24 -13.09
C ASN A 235 -16.08 -5.75 -12.52
N GLU A 236 -15.83 -6.02 -11.25
CA GLU A 236 -14.61 -5.57 -10.57
C GLU A 236 -13.33 -6.16 -11.17
N GLU A 237 -13.37 -7.42 -11.64
CA GLU A 237 -12.25 -8.06 -12.34
C GLU A 237 -11.74 -7.20 -13.51
N SER A 238 -12.67 -6.66 -14.30
CA SER A 238 -12.37 -5.80 -15.44
C SER A 238 -11.82 -4.45 -15.01
N ILE A 239 -12.30 -3.91 -13.88
CA ILE A 239 -11.78 -2.68 -13.28
C ILE A 239 -10.34 -2.88 -12.83
N TYR A 240 -10.06 -3.92 -12.04
CA TYR A 240 -8.72 -4.22 -11.53
C TYR A 240 -7.72 -4.45 -12.67
N TYR A 241 -8.13 -5.19 -13.70
CA TYR A 241 -7.30 -5.47 -14.86
C TYR A 241 -6.98 -4.22 -15.69
N ASP A 242 -7.96 -3.33 -15.88
CA ASP A 242 -7.75 -2.06 -16.60
C ASP A 242 -6.91 -1.07 -15.77
N ALA A 243 -7.13 -1.03 -14.45
CA ALA A 243 -6.36 -0.21 -13.51
C ALA A 243 -4.88 -0.63 -13.46
N GLU A 244 -4.57 -1.93 -13.38
CA GLU A 244 -3.20 -2.44 -13.42
C GLU A 244 -2.46 -1.91 -14.66
N LYS A 245 -3.09 -2.03 -15.85
CA LYS A 245 -2.52 -1.53 -17.10
C LYS A 245 -2.30 -0.03 -17.08
N ALA A 246 -3.26 0.73 -16.56
CA ALA A 246 -3.15 2.18 -16.47
C ALA A 246 -1.97 2.60 -15.59
N TYR A 247 -1.82 2.01 -14.40
CA TYR A 247 -0.71 2.30 -13.50
C TYR A 247 0.64 1.87 -14.10
N ILE A 248 0.74 0.67 -14.68
CA ILE A 248 1.97 0.20 -15.33
C ILE A 248 2.33 1.12 -16.50
N ASN A 249 1.38 1.47 -17.36
CA ASN A 249 1.61 2.36 -18.50
C ASN A 249 2.06 3.76 -18.05
N PHE A 250 1.52 4.26 -16.94
CA PHE A 250 1.93 5.54 -16.37
C PHE A 250 3.38 5.51 -15.88
N PHE A 251 3.73 4.53 -15.05
CA PHE A 251 5.07 4.43 -14.47
C PHE A 251 6.13 4.00 -15.48
N SER A 252 5.80 3.16 -16.47
CA SER A 252 6.74 2.74 -17.52
C SER A 252 7.16 3.86 -18.47
N LYS A 253 6.46 5.00 -18.46
CA LYS A 253 6.86 6.23 -19.19
C LYS A 253 7.93 7.04 -18.46
N SER A 254 8.41 6.58 -17.30
CA SER A 254 9.54 7.17 -16.60
C SER A 254 10.84 6.97 -17.38
N LYS A 255 11.80 7.89 -17.22
CA LYS A 255 13.11 7.78 -17.88
C LYS A 255 13.94 6.58 -17.40
N ASP A 256 13.64 6.08 -16.20
CA ASP A 256 14.48 5.09 -15.52
C ASP A 256 14.12 3.63 -15.83
N ASN A 257 13.07 3.36 -16.63
CA ASN A 257 12.71 2.12 -17.37
C ASN A 257 12.98 0.70 -16.77
N LEU A 258 13.20 0.58 -15.47
CA LEU A 258 13.47 -0.63 -14.68
C LEU A 258 12.23 -1.20 -13.96
N LEU A 259 11.00 -0.89 -14.41
CA LEU A 259 9.80 -1.43 -13.78
C LEU A 259 9.82 -2.93 -14.02
N GLU A 260 9.73 -3.73 -12.95
CA GLU A 260 9.97 -5.17 -13.05
C GLU A 260 8.81 -5.90 -13.75
N ASN A 261 7.73 -5.22 -14.12
CA ASN A 261 6.66 -5.79 -14.93
C ASN A 261 7.17 -6.27 -16.29
N LYS A 262 6.86 -7.52 -16.68
CA LYS A 262 7.23 -8.06 -18.00
C LYS A 262 6.48 -7.34 -19.13
N ASP A 263 5.19 -7.12 -18.93
CA ASP A 263 4.34 -6.40 -19.87
C ASP A 263 4.19 -4.94 -19.40
N LEU A 264 4.70 -4.00 -20.19
CA LEU A 264 4.66 -2.56 -19.88
C LEU A 264 3.45 -1.83 -20.48
N TYR A 265 2.60 -2.56 -21.21
CA TYR A 265 1.37 -2.06 -21.81
C TYR A 265 1.53 -0.77 -22.63
N ALA A 266 2.58 -0.65 -23.45
CA ALA A 266 2.87 0.55 -24.25
C ALA A 266 1.70 1.00 -25.16
N SER A 267 0.85 0.06 -25.60
CA SER A 267 -0.31 0.33 -26.46
C SER A 267 -1.59 0.73 -25.71
N TYR A 268 -1.61 0.64 -24.37
CA TYR A 268 -2.77 1.04 -23.56
C TYR A 268 -3.03 2.56 -23.75
N PRO A 269 -4.29 3.02 -23.88
CA PRO A 269 -5.54 2.34 -23.56
C PRO A 269 -6.22 1.57 -24.70
N LYS A 270 -5.47 1.08 -25.69
CA LYS A 270 -6.00 0.10 -26.67
C LYS A 270 -5.96 -1.32 -26.09
N GLY A 271 -6.97 -2.14 -26.40
CA GLY A 271 -7.00 -3.55 -26.03
C GLY A 271 -8.34 -4.19 -26.34
N THR A 272 -8.54 -5.42 -25.86
CA THR A 272 -9.81 -6.18 -25.96
C THR A 272 -10.32 -6.64 -24.59
N ASN A 273 -9.63 -6.28 -23.51
CA ASN A 273 -9.84 -6.81 -22.17
C ASN A 273 -9.87 -5.65 -21.17
N GLY A 274 -10.39 -5.88 -19.96
CA GLY A 274 -10.60 -4.84 -18.96
C GLY A 274 -11.87 -4.07 -19.26
N LEU A 275 -11.85 -2.75 -19.14
CA LEU A 275 -13.05 -1.94 -19.36
C LEU A 275 -13.31 -1.66 -20.85
N PHE A 276 -12.62 -2.32 -21.79
CA PHE A 276 -12.64 -1.96 -23.22
C PHE A 276 -14.06 -2.05 -23.81
N ASP A 277 -14.76 -3.15 -23.55
CA ASP A 277 -16.10 -3.42 -24.07
C ASP A 277 -17.19 -2.55 -23.42
N GLU A 278 -16.88 -1.93 -22.27
CA GLU A 278 -17.77 -1.04 -21.52
C GLU A 278 -17.89 0.37 -22.13
N LYS A 279 -17.10 0.65 -23.19
CA LYS A 279 -17.17 1.87 -24.02
C LYS A 279 -17.03 3.19 -23.23
N TYR A 280 -16.32 3.17 -22.10
CA TYR A 280 -15.91 4.41 -21.43
C TYR A 280 -14.96 5.20 -22.32
N GLU A 281 -15.23 6.51 -22.47
CA GLU A 281 -14.32 7.45 -23.13
C GLU A 281 -13.22 7.88 -22.17
N ASN A 282 -13.60 8.14 -20.91
CA ASN A 282 -12.69 8.56 -19.85
C ASN A 282 -12.74 7.58 -18.68
N ILE A 283 -11.58 7.27 -18.13
CA ILE A 283 -11.44 6.43 -16.94
C ILE A 283 -10.51 7.13 -15.96
N ILE A 284 -10.91 7.20 -14.70
CA ILE A 284 -10.19 7.91 -13.65
C ILE A 284 -9.90 6.91 -12.53
N TYR A 285 -8.63 6.75 -12.19
CA TYR A 285 -8.19 5.93 -11.06
C TYR A 285 -7.51 6.78 -9.99
N ASN A 286 -7.92 6.64 -8.74
CA ASN A 286 -7.26 7.28 -7.61
C ASN A 286 -7.03 6.30 -6.47
N ILE A 287 -5.97 6.55 -5.69
CA ILE A 287 -5.67 5.81 -4.45
C ILE A 287 -5.91 6.77 -3.29
N GLN A 288 -6.88 6.44 -2.44
CA GLN A 288 -7.20 7.18 -1.24
C GLN A 288 -6.33 6.69 -0.07
N ASP A 289 -5.05 7.07 -0.10
CA ASP A 289 -4.08 6.75 0.95
C ASP A 289 -2.99 7.83 0.99
N GLU A 290 -2.44 8.16 2.16
CA GLU A 290 -1.44 9.22 2.37
C GLU A 290 -0.05 8.88 1.79
N ILE A 291 0.06 7.74 1.11
CA ILE A 291 1.29 7.26 0.49
C ILE A 291 1.65 8.06 -0.75
N THR A 292 2.95 8.17 -1.00
CA THR A 292 3.49 8.73 -2.24
C THR A 292 4.25 7.64 -2.98
N LEU A 293 3.76 7.28 -4.16
CA LEU A 293 4.37 6.30 -5.06
C LEU A 293 5.27 7.01 -6.05
N LYS A 294 6.55 6.63 -6.07
CA LYS A 294 7.59 7.23 -6.91
C LYS A 294 8.16 6.21 -7.88
N TYR A 295 8.57 6.69 -9.05
CA TYR A 295 9.29 5.89 -10.02
C TYR A 295 10.06 6.79 -11.00
N GLY A 296 11.35 6.99 -10.75
CA GLY A 296 12.17 7.96 -11.49
C GLY A 296 11.57 9.37 -11.44
N ASP A 297 11.22 9.95 -12.59
CA ASP A 297 10.59 11.27 -12.68
C ASP A 297 9.06 11.26 -12.47
N LYS A 298 8.46 10.09 -12.23
CA LYS A 298 7.03 9.95 -11.97
C LYS A 298 6.74 9.89 -10.46
N GLU A 299 5.66 10.54 -10.07
CA GLU A 299 5.16 10.55 -8.70
C GLU A 299 3.62 10.56 -8.71
N LEU A 300 3.00 9.79 -7.82
CA LEU A 300 1.57 9.75 -7.57
C LEU A 300 1.29 9.77 -6.05
N ASN A 301 0.42 10.67 -5.59
CA ASN A 301 -0.07 10.72 -4.20
C ASN A 301 -1.61 10.88 -4.16
N ASN A 302 -2.21 10.97 -2.97
CA ASN A 302 -3.66 11.13 -2.77
C ASN A 302 -4.30 12.36 -3.45
N LYS A 303 -3.50 13.35 -3.89
CA LYS A 303 -4.01 14.52 -4.63
C LYS A 303 -4.02 14.28 -6.12
N ASN A 304 -3.54 13.14 -6.58
CA ASN A 304 -3.38 12.82 -7.99
C ASN A 304 -4.33 11.71 -8.42
N VAL A 305 -4.63 11.70 -9.71
CA VAL A 305 -5.37 10.63 -10.38
C VAL A 305 -4.64 10.21 -11.63
N ILE A 306 -4.77 8.94 -11.99
CA ILE A 306 -4.47 8.47 -13.34
C ILE A 306 -5.71 8.70 -14.19
N TYR A 307 -5.57 9.61 -15.14
CA TYR A 307 -6.60 9.94 -16.12
C TYR A 307 -6.30 9.24 -17.44
N VAL A 308 -7.25 8.44 -17.90
CA VAL A 308 -7.18 7.70 -19.15
C VAL A 308 -8.21 8.26 -20.11
N ASN A 309 -7.77 8.72 -21.28
CA ASN A 309 -8.66 9.12 -22.36
C ASN A 309 -8.49 8.16 -23.54
N ARG A 310 -9.52 7.36 -23.82
CA ARG A 310 -9.46 6.34 -24.88
C ARG A 310 -9.50 6.92 -26.28
N LYS A 311 -10.17 8.05 -26.46
CA LYS A 311 -10.28 8.73 -27.76
C LYS A 311 -8.94 9.34 -28.17
N LEU A 312 -8.28 10.02 -27.24
CA LEU A 312 -6.96 10.62 -27.41
C LEU A 312 -5.82 9.61 -27.23
N LYS A 313 -6.11 8.42 -26.68
CA LYS A 313 -5.15 7.35 -26.38
C LYS A 313 -4.06 7.81 -25.42
N THR A 314 -4.45 8.55 -24.40
CA THR A 314 -3.53 9.10 -23.40
C THR A 314 -3.76 8.47 -22.03
N VAL A 315 -2.68 8.41 -21.26
CA VAL A 315 -2.66 8.10 -19.83
C VAL A 315 -1.74 9.12 -19.19
N GLU A 316 -2.28 9.90 -18.29
CA GLU A 316 -1.60 11.03 -17.68
C GLU A 316 -1.98 11.18 -16.21
N LYS A 317 -1.14 11.91 -15.48
CA LYS A 317 -1.42 12.31 -14.10
C LYS A 317 -2.15 13.64 -14.09
N ASN A 318 -3.28 13.70 -13.41
CA ASN A 318 -4.03 14.93 -13.17
C ASN A 318 -4.24 15.17 -11.67
N ASN A 319 -4.67 16.39 -11.30
CA ASN A 319 -5.02 16.72 -9.92
C ASN A 319 -6.47 16.32 -9.61
N TYR A 320 -6.68 15.61 -8.50
CA TYR A 320 -7.99 15.12 -8.05
C TYR A 320 -9.02 16.25 -7.92
N ALA A 321 -8.61 17.40 -7.39
CA ALA A 321 -9.48 18.57 -7.21
C ALA A 321 -10.03 19.15 -8.53
N GLN A 322 -9.40 18.85 -9.68
CA GLN A 322 -9.83 19.32 -11.00
C GLN A 322 -10.78 18.33 -11.70
N GLN A 323 -11.09 17.18 -11.09
CA GLN A 323 -11.79 16.07 -11.74
C GLN A 323 -13.06 15.59 -11.04
N ARG A 324 -13.53 16.27 -9.97
CA ARG A 324 -14.88 16.02 -9.46
C ARG A 324 -15.89 16.40 -10.54
N VAL A 325 -16.53 15.38 -11.11
CA VAL A 325 -17.59 15.47 -12.12
C VAL A 325 -18.88 15.97 -11.48
#